data_AF-A0A510DYE2-F1
#
_entry.id   AF-A0A510DYE2-F1
#
_cell.length_a   1.000
_cell.length_b   1.000
_cell.length_c   1.000
_cell.angle_alpha   90.00
_cell.angle_beta   90.00
_cell.angle_gamma   90.00
#
_symmetry.space_group_name_H-M   'P 1'
#
loop_
_entity.id
_entity.type
_entity.pdbx_description
1 polymer ?
#
loop_
_entity_poly.entity_id
_entity_poly.type
_entity_poly.pdbx_seq_one_letter_code
_entity_poly.pdbx_strand_id
1 'polypeptide(L)'
;MNQVFSLSEKILSDMIKWYGTTFRAAAIDIEEEVPVLVIVLKEVSGVSFTSRGEISWFFMRRALKDTPVDRDTKIQVVIFSDKEARLSIPYLIYVSMFGKVLYDPDKLFSKEFRTIEESEKKILLLADIKKGEVVDIEQQ
;
A
#
# COMPACT_ATOMS: atom_id res chain seq x y z
N MET A 1 -0.80 18.29 -2.79
CA MET A 1 -0.18 17.06 -3.36
C MET A 1 1.33 16.99 -3.11
N ASN A 2 2.14 17.98 -3.50
CA ASN A 2 3.60 17.95 -3.25
C ASN A 2 3.97 17.79 -1.76
N GLN A 3 3.30 18.51 -0.85
CA GLN A 3 3.55 18.37 0.59
C GLN A 3 3.24 16.97 1.14
N VAL A 4 2.22 16.28 0.61
CA VAL A 4 1.87 14.90 1.00
C VAL A 4 3.01 13.95 0.65
N PHE A 5 3.59 14.09 -0.56
CA PHE A 5 4.73 13.27 -0.96
C PHE A 5 5.97 13.57 -0.13
N SER A 6 6.32 14.85 0.09
CA SER A 6 7.47 15.21 0.94
C SER A 6 7.32 14.69 2.38
N LEU A 7 6.12 14.79 2.95
CA LEU A 7 5.83 14.26 4.27
C LEU A 7 5.93 12.73 4.30
N SER A 8 5.39 12.05 3.28
CA SER A 8 5.47 10.60 3.14
C SER A 8 6.92 10.13 3.02
N GLU A 9 7.73 10.77 2.17
CA GLU A 9 9.16 10.47 2.01
C GLU A 9 9.93 10.61 3.32
N LYS A 10 9.61 11.64 4.11
CA LYS A 10 10.22 11.83 5.42
C LYS A 10 9.85 10.73 6.41
N ILE A 11 8.56 10.37 6.48
CA ILE A 11 8.07 9.25 7.31
C ILE A 11 8.77 7.97 6.91
N LEU A 12 8.79 7.64 5.61
CA LEU A 12 9.40 6.43 5.08
C LEU A 12 10.90 6.38 5.35
N SER A 13 11.62 7.49 5.15
CA SER A 13 13.06 7.55 5.43
C SER A 13 13.35 7.29 6.91
N ASP A 14 12.58 7.86 7.83
CA ASP A 14 12.77 7.65 9.27
C ASP A 14 12.41 6.22 9.67
N MET A 15 11.31 5.67 9.15
CA MET A 15 10.89 4.30 9.41
C MET A 15 11.86 3.26 8.85
N ILE A 16 12.39 3.45 7.63
CA ILE A 16 13.39 2.56 7.04
C ILE A 16 14.67 2.58 7.90
N LYS A 17 15.11 3.75 8.38
CA LYS A 17 16.26 3.84 9.28
C LYS A 17 16.01 3.16 10.64
N TRP A 18 14.79 3.27 11.16
CA TRP A 18 14.42 2.74 12.47
C TRP A 18 14.22 1.22 12.44
N TYR A 19 13.48 0.72 11.46
CA TYR A 19 13.09 -0.69 11.36
C TYR A 19 14.02 -1.51 10.49
N GLY A 20 14.83 -0.90 9.63
CA GLY A 20 15.79 -1.59 8.78
C GLY A 20 15.14 -2.71 7.97
N THR A 21 15.62 -3.94 8.17
CA THR A 21 15.14 -5.15 7.47
C THR A 21 13.70 -5.55 7.82
N THR A 22 13.15 -5.01 8.91
CA THR A 22 11.75 -5.18 9.28
C THR A 22 10.82 -4.35 8.38
N PHE A 23 11.31 -3.29 7.74
CA PHE A 23 10.53 -2.52 6.77
C PHE A 23 10.47 -3.26 5.42
N ARG A 24 9.26 -3.58 4.93
CA ARG A 24 9.10 -4.46 3.75
C ARG A 24 8.58 -3.74 2.53
N ALA A 25 7.53 -2.95 2.69
CA ALA A 25 6.95 -2.24 1.56
C ALA A 25 6.19 -1.00 2.02
N ALA A 26 6.01 -0.06 1.10
CA ALA A 26 5.13 1.08 1.25
C ALA A 26 4.51 1.49 -0.07
N ALA A 27 3.26 1.92 0.01
CA ALA A 27 2.51 2.48 -1.09
C ALA A 27 1.62 3.61 -0.56
N ILE A 28 1.23 4.54 -1.43
CA ILE A 28 0.31 5.61 -1.07
C ILE A 28 -0.89 5.61 -2.02
N ASP A 29 -2.06 5.65 -1.42
CA ASP A 29 -3.32 5.89 -2.09
C ASP A 29 -3.66 7.37 -2.00
N ILE A 30 -3.82 8.03 -3.15
CA ILE A 30 -4.06 9.48 -3.25
C ILE A 30 -5.46 9.81 -3.79
N GLU A 31 -6.24 8.78 -4.14
CA GLU A 31 -7.59 8.95 -4.70
C GLU A 31 -8.65 9.11 -3.59
N GLU A 32 -8.31 8.72 -2.36
CA GLU A 32 -9.11 8.96 -1.16
C GLU A 32 -9.15 10.44 -0.78
N GLU A 33 -10.25 10.87 -0.12
CA GLU A 33 -10.41 12.25 0.38
C GLU A 33 -9.24 12.67 1.30
N VAL A 34 -8.69 11.69 2.03
CA VAL A 34 -7.45 11.82 2.78
C VAL A 34 -6.47 10.78 2.25
N PRO A 35 -5.31 11.19 1.70
CA PRO A 35 -4.29 10.26 1.23
C PRO A 35 -3.88 9.25 2.30
N VAL A 36 -3.75 7.98 1.92
CA VAL A 36 -3.43 6.88 2.83
C VAL A 36 -2.06 6.29 2.48
N LEU A 37 -1.09 6.49 3.36
CA LEU A 37 0.22 5.84 3.32
C LEU A 37 0.13 4.46 3.97
N VAL A 38 0.19 3.43 3.14
CA VAL A 38 0.24 2.03 3.54
C VAL A 38 1.68 1.62 3.76
N ILE A 39 1.95 0.99 4.91
CA ILE A 39 3.27 0.50 5.28
C ILE A 39 3.16 -0.97 5.69
N VAL A 40 4.05 -1.80 5.17
CA VAL A 40 4.15 -3.22 5.50
C VAL A 40 5.43 -3.47 6.28
N LEU A 41 5.29 -4.04 7.47
CA LEU A 41 6.39 -4.42 8.34
C LEU A 41 6.42 -5.94 8.56
N LYS A 42 7.60 -6.54 8.53
CA LYS A 42 7.82 -7.96 8.85
C LYS A 42 7.70 -8.20 10.35
N GLU A 43 7.27 -9.38 10.79
CA GLU A 43 7.33 -9.81 12.20
C GLU A 43 6.53 -8.93 13.19
N VAL A 44 5.69 -8.03 12.69
CA VAL A 44 4.73 -7.21 13.45
C VAL A 44 3.48 -8.03 13.83
N SER A 45 3.48 -9.34 13.56
CA SER A 45 2.40 -10.26 13.94
C SER A 45 2.27 -10.30 15.47
N GLY A 46 1.34 -9.51 16.00
CA GLY A 46 1.14 -9.31 17.45
C GLY A 46 0.95 -7.86 17.88
N VAL A 47 1.20 -6.88 16.99
CA VAL A 47 0.97 -5.47 17.30
C VAL A 47 -0.54 -5.18 17.25
N SER A 48 -1.10 -4.95 18.44
CA SER A 48 -2.50 -4.56 18.62
C SER A 48 -2.86 -3.35 17.75
N PHE A 49 -4.14 -3.17 17.42
CA PHE A 49 -4.62 -2.00 16.67
C PHE A 49 -4.12 -0.69 17.30
N THR A 50 -4.14 -0.62 18.64
CA THR A 50 -3.64 0.51 19.42
C THR A 50 -2.17 0.80 19.13
N SER A 51 -1.33 -0.23 19.15
CA SER A 51 0.11 -0.10 18.91
C SER A 51 0.43 0.31 17.46
N ARG A 52 -0.40 -0.07 16.48
CA ARG A 52 -0.26 0.43 15.09
C ARG A 52 -0.55 1.91 14.99
N GLY A 53 -1.57 2.38 15.71
CA GLY A 53 -1.89 3.81 15.83
C GLY A 53 -0.75 4.60 16.48
N GLU A 54 -0.15 4.06 17.54
CA GLU A 54 1.00 4.67 18.22
C GLU A 54 2.23 4.79 17.32
N ILE A 55 2.57 3.73 16.57
CA ILE A 55 3.68 3.77 15.60
C ILE A 55 3.41 4.85 14.54
N SER A 56 2.22 4.82 13.95
CA SER A 56 1.81 5.78 12.93
C SER A 56 1.94 7.22 13.43
N TRP A 57 1.43 7.50 14.63
CA TRP A 57 1.48 8.82 15.25
C TRP A 57 2.91 9.26 15.62
N PHE A 58 3.73 8.33 16.12
CA PHE A 58 5.12 8.59 16.48
C PHE A 58 5.92 9.10 15.28
N PHE A 59 5.87 8.38 14.15
CA PHE A 59 6.61 8.78 12.95
C PHE A 59 6.00 10.01 12.26
N MET A 60 4.67 10.15 12.28
CA MET A 60 4.00 11.36 11.79
C MET A 60 4.48 12.61 12.53
N ARG A 61 4.50 12.57 13.87
CA ARG A 61 4.96 13.71 14.68
C ARG A 61 6.41 14.06 14.45
N ARG A 62 7.27 13.06 14.22
CA ARG A 62 8.68 13.29 13.92
C ARG A 62 8.86 13.94 12.55
N ALA A 63 8.15 13.45 11.53
CA ALA A 63 8.22 14.01 10.20
C ALA A 63 7.72 15.46 10.15
N LEU A 64 6.63 15.77 10.86
CA LEU A 64 6.07 17.14 10.93
C LEU A 64 7.00 18.17 11.59
N LYS A 65 7.98 17.76 12.40
CA LYS A 65 8.98 18.69 12.96
C LYS A 65 9.94 19.21 11.89
N ASP A 66 10.26 18.37 10.92
CA ASP A 66 11.24 18.67 9.87
C ASP A 66 10.57 19.10 8.55
N THR A 67 9.30 18.76 8.38
CA THR A 67 8.50 19.04 7.18
C THR A 67 7.19 19.67 7.62
N PRO A 68 7.20 20.98 7.96
CA PRO A 68 5.97 21.70 8.26
C PRO A 68 5.08 21.69 7.01
N VAL A 69 3.81 21.33 7.21
CA VAL A 69 2.79 21.30 6.17
C VAL A 69 1.65 22.23 6.54
N ASP A 70 0.90 22.67 5.55
CA ASP A 70 -0.28 23.50 5.76
C ASP A 70 -1.35 22.74 6.55
N ARG A 71 -2.23 23.45 7.27
CA ARG A 71 -3.28 22.84 8.11
C ARG A 71 -4.21 21.90 7.34
N ASP A 72 -4.33 22.12 6.03
CA ASP A 72 -5.21 21.35 5.15
C ASP A 72 -4.53 20.08 4.61
N THR A 73 -3.20 19.95 4.77
CA THR A 73 -2.47 18.74 4.38
C THR A 73 -2.75 17.64 5.39
N LYS A 74 -3.56 16.66 4.98
CA LYS A 74 -3.89 15.47 5.75
C LYS A 74 -3.27 14.24 5.08
N ILE A 75 -2.82 13.32 5.91
CA ILE A 75 -2.37 12.00 5.48
C ILE A 75 -2.67 11.00 6.61
N GLN A 76 -3.21 9.85 6.24
CA GLN A 76 -3.39 8.73 7.14
C GLN A 76 -2.26 7.73 6.95
N VAL A 77 -1.75 7.15 8.03
CA VAL A 77 -0.76 6.07 7.95
C VAL A 77 -1.41 4.80 8.46
N VAL A 78 -1.34 3.73 7.67
CA VAL A 78 -1.88 2.41 8.01
C VAL A 78 -0.77 1.39 7.94
N ILE A 79 -0.65 0.60 9.00
CA ILE A 79 0.41 -0.40 9.14
C ILE A 79 -0.20 -1.80 9.04
N PHE A 80 0.38 -2.61 8.16
CA PHE A 80 0.10 -4.03 8.01
C PHE A 80 1.33 -4.84 8.34
N SER A 81 1.10 -6.06 8.83
CA SER A 81 2.14 -7.09 8.85
C SER A 81 2.33 -7.70 7.46
N ASP A 82 3.52 -8.25 7.22
CA ASP A 82 3.82 -9.03 6.02
C ASP A 82 2.91 -10.25 5.85
N LYS A 83 2.41 -10.83 6.94
CA LYS A 83 1.41 -11.91 6.90
C LYS A 83 0.07 -11.39 6.38
N GLU A 84 -0.41 -10.26 6.88
CA GLU A 84 -1.63 -9.60 6.41
C GLU A 84 -1.53 -9.21 4.93
N ALA A 85 -0.38 -8.71 4.49
CA ALA A 85 -0.13 -8.38 3.08
C ALA A 85 -0.26 -9.58 2.14
N ARG A 86 -0.01 -10.81 2.62
CA ARG A 86 -0.17 -12.04 1.84
C ARG A 86 -1.61 -12.57 1.83
N LEU A 87 -2.48 -12.10 2.73
CA LEU A 87 -3.84 -12.62 2.91
C LEU A 87 -4.88 -12.01 1.98
N SER A 88 -4.47 -11.37 0.86
CA SER A 88 -5.41 -10.81 -0.13
C SER A 88 -6.44 -9.87 0.51
N ILE A 89 -5.99 -9.04 1.47
CA ILE A 89 -6.84 -8.03 2.11
C ILE A 89 -7.35 -7.08 1.02
N PRO A 90 -8.68 -6.87 0.87
CA PRO A 90 -9.25 -6.10 -0.23
C PRO A 90 -8.62 -4.71 -0.41
N TYR A 91 -8.36 -4.01 0.70
CA TYR A 91 -7.72 -2.70 0.65
C TYR A 91 -6.26 -2.77 0.15
N LEU A 92 -5.49 -3.78 0.54
CA LEU A 92 -4.11 -3.94 0.04
C LEU A 92 -4.08 -4.33 -1.43
N ILE A 93 -5.06 -5.10 -1.90
CA ILE A 93 -5.25 -5.38 -3.34
C ILE A 93 -5.57 -4.07 -4.07
N TYR A 94 -6.49 -3.27 -3.55
CA TYR A 94 -6.82 -1.98 -4.13
C TYR A 94 -5.60 -1.07 -4.23
N VAL A 95 -4.82 -0.93 -3.16
CA VAL A 95 -3.62 -0.07 -3.15
C VAL A 95 -2.51 -0.63 -4.03
N SER A 96 -2.31 -1.94 -4.10
CA SER A 96 -1.34 -2.55 -5.03
C SER A 96 -1.68 -2.26 -6.49
N MET A 97 -2.97 -2.15 -6.74
CA MET A 97 -3.54 -1.87 -8.03
C MET A 97 -3.43 -0.37 -8.36
N PHE A 98 -4.13 0.48 -7.61
CA PHE A 98 -4.38 1.89 -7.95
C PHE A 98 -3.48 2.88 -7.22
N GLY A 99 -2.83 2.46 -6.14
CA GLY A 99 -1.92 3.29 -5.38
C GLY A 99 -0.57 3.48 -6.09
N LYS A 100 0.18 4.46 -5.61
CA LYS A 100 1.58 4.67 -6.00
C LYS A 100 2.49 3.87 -5.08
N VAL A 101 3.18 2.88 -5.63
CA VAL A 101 4.21 2.13 -4.89
C VAL A 101 5.41 3.03 -4.63
N LEU A 102 5.80 3.18 -3.36
CA LEU A 102 6.91 4.04 -2.92
C LEU A 102 8.16 3.23 -2.58
N TYR A 103 7.98 2.00 -2.10
CA TYR A 103 9.06 1.07 -1.75
C TYR A 103 8.52 -0.37 -1.80
N ASP A 104 9.08 -1.25 -2.63
CA ASP A 104 8.64 -2.64 -2.70
C ASP A 104 9.75 -3.59 -3.23
N PRO A 105 10.86 -3.75 -2.50
CA PRO A 105 11.98 -4.59 -2.91
C PRO A 105 11.59 -6.07 -3.08
N ASP A 106 10.58 -6.54 -2.34
CA ASP A 106 10.14 -7.93 -2.34
C ASP A 106 8.95 -8.21 -3.27
N LYS A 107 8.54 -7.22 -4.09
CA LYS A 107 7.42 -7.34 -5.04
C LYS A 107 6.09 -7.74 -4.39
N LEU A 108 5.83 -7.28 -3.18
CA LEU A 108 4.56 -7.52 -2.47
C LEU A 108 3.35 -6.87 -3.16
N PHE A 109 3.56 -5.79 -3.91
CA PHE A 109 2.51 -5.04 -4.62
C PHE A 109 2.49 -5.31 -6.13
N SER A 110 3.29 -6.24 -6.66
CA SER A 110 3.31 -6.60 -8.10
C SER A 110 2.84 -8.05 -8.33
N LYS A 111 2.01 -8.32 -9.35
CA LYS A 111 1.54 -9.69 -9.69
C LYS A 111 1.46 -10.00 -11.18
N GLU A 112 1.90 -11.22 -11.53
CA GLU A 112 1.41 -12.05 -12.65
C GLU A 112 0.09 -12.75 -12.24
N PHE A 113 -0.84 -12.91 -13.19
CA PHE A 113 -2.20 -13.42 -12.95
C PHE A 113 -2.38 -14.91 -13.29
N ARG A 114 -3.31 -15.61 -12.62
CA ARG A 114 -3.63 -17.03 -12.87
C ARG A 114 -5.03 -17.18 -13.49
N THR A 115 -5.14 -17.89 -14.61
CA THR A 115 -6.40 -18.29 -15.26
C THR A 115 -6.85 -19.69 -14.83
N ILE A 116 -8.16 -19.94 -14.83
CA ILE A 116 -8.76 -21.28 -14.64
C ILE A 116 -9.73 -21.54 -15.80
N GLU A 117 -9.72 -22.75 -16.37
CA GLU A 117 -10.66 -23.16 -17.44
C GLU A 117 -11.80 -24.00 -16.87
N GLU A 118 -13.05 -23.68 -17.25
CA GLU A 118 -14.21 -24.47 -16.86
C GLU A 118 -15.23 -24.54 -18.02
N SER A 119 -15.58 -25.76 -18.43
CA SER A 119 -16.69 -26.07 -19.36
C SER A 119 -16.67 -25.28 -20.68
N GLU A 120 -15.61 -25.47 -21.47
CA GLU A 120 -15.39 -24.89 -22.82
C GLU A 120 -15.40 -23.35 -22.88
N LYS A 121 -15.39 -22.67 -21.73
CA LYS A 121 -15.26 -21.22 -21.64
C LYS A 121 -14.11 -20.85 -20.70
N LYS A 122 -13.24 -19.95 -21.16
CA LYS A 122 -12.22 -19.33 -20.31
C LYS A 122 -12.91 -18.34 -19.37
N ILE A 123 -12.90 -18.63 -18.07
CA ILE A 123 -13.42 -17.73 -17.05
C ILE A 123 -12.25 -16.94 -16.48
N LEU A 124 -12.21 -15.64 -16.76
CA LEU A 124 -11.34 -14.71 -16.07
C LEU A 124 -11.91 -14.45 -14.67
N LEU A 125 -11.13 -14.74 -13.63
CA LEU A 125 -11.46 -14.31 -12.28
C LEU A 125 -11.43 -12.78 -12.22
N LEU A 126 -12.60 -12.16 -12.05
CA LEU A 126 -12.81 -10.70 -11.95
C LEU A 126 -12.05 -10.02 -10.79
N ALA A 127 -11.33 -10.79 -9.97
CA ALA A 127 -10.41 -10.27 -8.95
C ALA A 127 -9.15 -9.62 -9.56
N ASP A 128 -8.89 -9.81 -10.87
CA ASP A 128 -7.61 -9.46 -11.50
C ASP A 128 -7.71 -8.52 -12.73
N ILE A 129 -8.86 -7.90 -13.02
CA ILE A 129 -8.98 -6.95 -14.15
C ILE A 129 -9.45 -5.57 -13.68
N LYS A 130 -8.69 -4.54 -14.04
CA LYS A 130 -9.04 -3.14 -13.79
C LYS A 130 -9.83 -2.51 -14.91
N LYS A 131 -10.65 -1.52 -14.54
CA LYS A 131 -11.41 -0.68 -15.48
C LYS A 131 -10.44 0.11 -16.38
N GLY A 132 -10.42 -0.20 -17.68
CA GLY A 132 -9.66 0.51 -18.70
C GLY A 132 -8.96 -0.37 -19.74
N GLU A 133 -8.86 -1.69 -19.53
CA GLU A 133 -8.30 -2.60 -20.53
C GLU A 133 -9.35 -2.95 -21.61
N VAL A 134 -8.98 -2.76 -22.88
CA VAL A 134 -9.71 -3.30 -24.03
C VAL A 134 -9.12 -4.68 -24.31
N VAL A 135 -9.97 -5.70 -24.27
CA VAL A 135 -9.61 -7.08 -24.59
C VAL A 135 -10.00 -7.36 -26.03
N ASP A 136 -9.04 -7.68 -26.89
CA ASP A 136 -9.33 -8.19 -28.23
C ASP A 136 -9.79 -9.64 -28.14
N ILE A 137 -11.01 -9.89 -28.61
CA ILE A 137 -11.57 -11.24 -28.74
C ILE A 137 -11.48 -11.60 -30.22
N GLU A 138 -10.46 -12.38 -30.59
CA GLU A 138 -10.45 -12.99 -31.91
C GLU A 138 -11.61 -13.99 -32.00
N GLN A 139 -12.62 -13.65 -32.81
CA GLN A 139 -13.66 -14.58 -33.23
C GLN A 139 -13.09 -15.48 -34.33
N GLN A 140 -13.08 -16.80 -34.08
CA GLN A 140 -13.03 -17.80 -35.15
C GLN A 140 -14.43 -18.00 -35.73
#